data_AF-J2L7C2-F1
#
_entry.id   AF-J2L7C2-F1
#
_cell.length_a   1.000
_cell.length_b   1.000
_cell.length_c   1.000
_cell.angle_alpha   90.00
_cell.angle_beta   90.00
_cell.angle_gamma   90.00
#
_symmetry.space_group_name_H-M   'P 1'
#
loop_
_entity.id
_entity.type
_entity.pdbx_description
1 polymer ?
#
loop_
_entity_poly.entity_id
_entity_poly.type
_entity_poly.pdbx_seq_one_letter_code
_entity_poly.pdbx_strand_id
1 'polypeptide(L)' 'MKKMNNRQVRIPGPKDQDITEHCRKFGISPAEEKKLKKLLGHRAPLHEIQANASTPQPKWR' A
#
# COMPACT_ATOMS: atom_id res chain seq x y z
N MET A 1 -0.04 41.17 12.24
CA MET A 1 0.84 40.45 11.29
C MET A 1 0.33 39.03 11.11
N LYS A 2 -0.13 38.64 9.91
CA LYS A 2 -0.52 37.25 9.61
C LYS A 2 0.76 36.41 9.49
N LYS A 3 1.00 35.49 10.42
CA LYS A 3 2.04 34.46 10.28
C LYS A 3 1.59 33.49 9.19
N MET A 4 2.04 33.71 7.96
CA MET A 4 1.85 32.77 6.86
C MET A 4 2.76 31.57 7.14
N ASN A 5 2.18 30.52 7.73
CA ASN A 5 2.87 29.26 7.91
C ASN A 5 3.08 28.63 6.52
N ASN A 6 4.22 28.91 5.90
CA ASN A 6 4.70 28.24 4.69
C ASN A 6 5.13 26.80 5.03
N ARG A 7 4.20 25.98 5.52
CA ARG A 7 4.42 24.54 5.66
C ARG A 7 4.44 24.00 4.24
N GLN A 8 5.62 23.85 3.68
CA GLN A 8 5.81 23.09 2.45
C GLN A 8 5.34 21.66 2.74
N VAL A 9 4.10 21.36 2.35
CA VAL A 9 3.55 20.02 2.45
C VAL A 9 4.33 19.20 1.43
N ARG A 10 5.25 18.37 1.90
CA ARG A 10 5.95 17.41 1.05
C ARG A 10 4.89 16.45 0.53
N ILE A 11 4.38 16.70 -0.67
CA ILE A 11 3.54 15.78 -1.41
C ILE A 11 4.45 14.59 -1.73
N PRO A 12 4.30 13.44 -1.05
CA PRO A 12 5.09 12.27 -1.39
C PRO A 12 4.70 11.91 -2.82
N GLY A 13 5.67 11.86 -3.73
CA GLY A 13 5.41 11.39 -5.09
C GLY A 13 4.86 9.96 -5.08
N PRO A 14 4.39 9.45 -6.24
CA PRO A 14 3.87 8.10 -6.36
C PRO A 14 4.91 7.09 -5.85
N LYS A 15 4.65 6.52 -4.66
CA LYS A 15 5.47 5.46 -4.10
C LYS A 15 4.88 4.13 -4.55
N ASP A 16 5.10 3.84 -5.82
CA ASP A 16 4.71 2.57 -6.40
C ASP A 16 5.71 1.51 -5.93
N GLN A 17 5.20 0.62 -5.09
CA GLN A 17 5.94 -0.51 -4.53
C GLN A 17 5.83 -1.69 -5.49
N ASP A 18 6.90 -2.45 -5.65
CA ASP A 18 6.80 -3.75 -6.31
C ASP A 18 5.98 -4.67 -5.42
N ILE A 19 4.92 -5.25 -5.99
CA ILE A 19 4.00 -6.12 -5.25
C ILE A 19 4.73 -7.35 -4.73
N THR A 20 5.70 -7.87 -5.49
CA THR A 20 6.50 -9.05 -5.16
C THR A 20 7.37 -8.78 -3.93
N GLU A 21 8.06 -7.64 -3.91
CA GLU A 21 8.90 -7.23 -2.77
C GLU A 21 8.05 -6.91 -1.54
N HIS A 22 6.90 -6.26 -1.74
CA HIS A 22 5.96 -5.97 -0.68
C HIS A 22 5.42 -7.26 -0.06
N CYS A 23 4.92 -8.20 -0.87
CA CYS A 23 4.37 -9.47 -0.37
C CYS A 23 5.42 -10.28 0.39
N ARG A 24 6.67 -10.34 -0.11
CA ARG A 24 7.80 -10.95 0.62
C ARG A 24 8.07 -10.29 1.97
N LYS A 25 8.06 -8.95 2.02
CA LYS A 25 8.33 -8.20 3.25
C LYS A 25 7.22 -8.35 4.30
N PHE A 26 5.96 -8.42 3.86
CA PHE A 26 4.80 -8.50 4.74
C PHE A 26 4.34 -9.94 5.04
N GLY A 27 5.01 -10.95 4.48
CA GLY A 27 4.65 -12.36 4.69
C GLY A 27 3.28 -12.72 4.10
N ILE A 28 2.88 -12.01 3.04
CA ILE A 28 1.61 -12.24 2.33
C ILE A 28 1.69 -13.59 1.60
N SER A 29 0.58 -14.33 1.58
CA SER A 29 0.57 -15.65 0.96
C SER A 29 0.87 -15.57 -0.56
N PRO A 30 1.53 -16.58 -1.15
CA PRO A 30 1.80 -16.60 -2.59
C PRO A 30 0.54 -16.52 -3.46
N ALA A 31 -0.59 -17.01 -2.93
CA ALA A 31 -1.89 -16.93 -3.60
C ALA A 31 -2.41 -15.48 -3.68
N GLU A 32 -2.22 -14.71 -2.62
CA GLU A 32 -2.57 -13.29 -2.58
C GLU A 32 -1.61 -12.44 -3.40
N GLU A 33 -0.32 -12.76 -3.40
CA GLU A 33 0.66 -12.10 -4.29
C GLU A 33 0.24 -12.25 -5.75
N LYS A 34 -0.13 -13.46 -6.18
CA LYS A 34 -0.61 -13.73 -7.55
C LYS A 34 -1.90 -12.98 -7.85
N LYS A 35 -2.81 -12.86 -6.89
CA LYS A 35 -4.07 -12.10 -7.01
C LYS A 35 -3.78 -10.61 -7.17
N LEU A 36 -2.94 -10.04 -6.29
CA LEU A 36 -2.53 -8.63 -6.33
C LEU A 36 -1.80 -8.30 -7.63
N LYS A 37 -0.91 -9.18 -8.10
CA LYS A 37 -0.19 -9.03 -9.37
C LYS A 37 -1.12 -9.04 -10.58
N LYS A 38 -2.22 -9.82 -10.53
CA LYS A 38 -3.23 -9.86 -11.59
C LYS A 38 -4.15 -8.62 -11.57
N LEU A 39 -4.44 -8.07 -10.39
CA LEU A 39 -5.34 -6.92 -10.23
C LEU A 39 -4.64 -5.58 -10.49
N LEU A 40 -3.46 -5.39 -9.90
CA LEU A 40 -2.77 -4.10 -9.86
C LEU A 40 -1.55 -4.05 -10.81
N GLY A 41 -1.10 -5.20 -11.34
CA GLY A 41 0.08 -5.30 -12.20
C GLY A 41 1.37 -5.58 -11.43
N HIS A 42 2.53 -5.15 -11.94
CA HIS A 42 3.82 -5.39 -11.25
C HIS A 42 4.08 -4.40 -10.11
N ARG A 43 3.64 -3.15 -10.27
CA ARG A 43 3.88 -2.07 -9.32
C ARG A 43 2.55 -1.39 -9.01
N ALA A 44 2.32 -1.15 -7.74
CA ALA A 44 1.10 -0.54 -7.26
C ALA A 44 1.40 0.40 -6.09
N PRO A 45 0.62 1.47 -5.92
CA PRO A 45 0.76 2.33 -4.76
C PRO A 45 0.32 1.59 -3.50
N LEU A 46 0.94 1.95 -2.37
CA LEU A 46 0.80 1.22 -1.11
C LEU A 46 -0.65 1.15 -0.59
N HIS A 47 -1.44 2.20 -0.81
CA HIS A 47 -2.85 2.23 -0.37
C HIS A 47 -3.71 1.23 -1.17
N GLU A 48 -3.44 1.03 -2.45
CA GLU A 48 -4.15 0.04 -3.28
C GLU A 48 -3.79 -1.39 -2.86
N ILE A 49 -2.51 -1.65 -2.57
CA ILE A 49 -2.07 -2.96 -2.08
C ILE A 49 -2.78 -3.29 -0.76
N GLN A 50 -2.86 -2.32 0.16
CA GLN A 50 -3.53 -2.50 1.45
C GLN A 50 -5.05 -2.67 1.32
N ALA A 51 -5.70 -1.92 0.42
CA ALA A 51 -7.14 -2.04 0.18
C ALA A 51 -7.52 -3.41 -0.38
N ASN A 52 -6.62 -4.04 -1.16
CA ASN A 52 -6.86 -5.33 -1.79
C ASN A 52 -6.28 -6.53 -1.02
N ALA A 53 -5.44 -6.29 -0.01
CA ALA A 53 -4.96 -7.33 0.89
C ALA A 53 -6.13 -7.89 1.72
N SER A 54 -6.13 -9.18 2.04
CA SER A 54 -7.18 -9.73 2.91
C SER A 54 -7.08 -9.06 4.27
N THR A 55 -8.09 -8.27 4.61
CA THR A 55 -8.25 -7.75 5.96
C THR A 55 -8.42 -8.94 6.90
N PRO A 56 -7.58 -9.10 7.93
CA PRO A 56 -7.80 -10.15 8.91
C PRO A 56 -9.20 -9.96 9.51
N GLN A 57 -10.01 -11.02 9.47
CA GLN A 57 -11.37 -10.95 10.01
C GLN A 57 -11.31 -10.52 11.48
N PRO A 58 -12.16 -9.59 11.92
CA PRO A 58 -12.18 -9.18 13.31
C PRO A 58 -12.49 -10.41 14.17
N LYS A 59 -11.60 -10.71 15.12
CA LYS A 59 -11.89 -11.71 16.15
C LYS A 59 -12.93 -11.09 17.08
N TRP A 60 -14.19 -11.53 16.95
CA TRP A 60 -15.18 -11.25 17.98
C TRP A 60 -14.71 -11.89 19.28
N ARG A 61 -14.71 -11.08 20.35
CA ARG A 61 -14.10 -11.40 21.63
C ARG A 61 -15.17 -11.56 22.68
#